data_AF-A0A3B8YZT5-F1
#
_entry.id   AF-A0A3B8YZT5-F1
#
_cell.length_a   1.000
_cell.length_b   1.000
_cell.length_c   1.000
_cell.angle_alpha   90.00
_cell.angle_beta   90.00
_cell.angle_gamma   90.00
#
_symmetry.space_group_name_H-M   'P 1'
#
loop_
_entity.id
_entity.type
_entity.pdbx_description
1 polymer ?
#
loop_
_entity_poly.entity_id
_entity_poly.type
_entity_poly.pdbx_seq_one_letter_code
_entity_poly.pdbx_strand_id
1 'polypeptide(L)'
;MCNVNEIASRTMSMFKTESQEALVGVVVVGHGRLALEMVETLSSVVGPLAGVQAVVYQMDADPEEIQKSLRTAVDNVDTGAGAIIFTDMLGDTACNASMHVAADRQHVEVLAGVNMPMLIKLTTARMEMRSAPDLAGFIRRYGQDHIFWPTGDRSLQAGAGC
;
A
#
# COMPACT_ATOMS: atom_id res chain seq x y z
N MET A 1 50.49 -4.65 -15.81
CA MET A 1 49.44 -4.89 -16.83
C MET A 1 48.14 -5.14 -16.07
N CYS A 2 47.16 -4.23 -16.17
CA CYS A 2 45.90 -4.36 -15.43
C CYS A 2 45.05 -5.46 -16.07
N ASN A 3 44.56 -6.41 -15.28
CA ASN A 3 43.85 -7.58 -15.77
C ASN A 3 42.46 -7.16 -16.27
N VAL A 4 42.10 -7.57 -17.50
CA VAL A 4 40.82 -7.21 -18.14
C VAL A 4 39.62 -7.70 -17.30
N ASN A 5 39.77 -8.80 -16.56
CA ASN A 5 38.74 -9.31 -15.64
C ASN A 5 38.58 -8.43 -14.38
N GLU A 6 39.63 -7.74 -13.96
CA GLU A 6 39.62 -6.84 -12.80
C GLU A 6 38.97 -5.50 -13.15
N ILE A 7 39.14 -5.06 -14.39
CA ILE A 7 38.44 -3.90 -14.97
C ILE A 7 36.96 -4.24 -15.17
N ALA A 8 36.61 -5.42 -15.69
CA ALA A 8 35.21 -5.85 -15.83
C ALA A 8 34.50 -5.97 -14.47
N SER A 9 35.17 -6.51 -13.44
CA SER A 9 34.63 -6.60 -12.08
C SER A 9 34.48 -5.22 -11.41
N ARG A 10 35.42 -4.29 -11.64
CA ARG A 10 35.31 -2.90 -11.16
C ARG A 10 34.24 -2.09 -11.89
N THR A 11 34.05 -2.30 -13.19
CA THR A 11 32.98 -1.68 -13.97
C THR A 11 31.62 -2.24 -13.58
N MET A 12 31.49 -3.54 -13.31
CA MET A 12 30.25 -4.12 -12.76
C MET A 12 29.98 -3.71 -11.31
N SER A 13 31.02 -3.44 -10.52
CA SER A 13 30.89 -2.88 -9.17
C SER A 13 30.48 -1.40 -9.18
N MET A 14 30.81 -0.65 -10.24
CA MET A 14 30.42 0.76 -10.40
C MET A 14 28.95 0.94 -10.80
N PHE A 15 28.26 -0.11 -11.28
CA PHE A 15 26.81 -0.10 -11.54
C PHE A 15 25.99 -0.74 -10.42
N LYS A 16 26.61 -1.09 -9.29
CA LYS A 16 25.94 -1.73 -8.15
C LYS A 16 25.85 -0.79 -6.96
N THR A 17 25.36 0.43 -7.17
CA THR A 17 24.92 1.31 -6.07
C THR A 17 23.92 2.37 -6.56
N GLU A 18 22.87 1.95 -7.26
CA GLU A 18 21.58 2.58 -6.98
C GLU A 18 21.04 1.82 -5.78
N SER A 19 21.04 2.46 -4.61
CA SER A 19 20.18 2.03 -3.51
C SER A 19 18.79 1.82 -4.10
N GLN A 20 18.29 0.58 -4.13
CA GLN A 20 16.86 0.34 -4.25
C GLN A 20 16.24 1.09 -3.07
N GLU A 21 15.77 2.31 -3.30
CA GLU A 21 15.26 3.16 -2.24
C GLU A 21 14.03 2.48 -1.66
N ALA A 22 14.07 2.13 -0.37
CA ALA A 22 13.00 1.42 0.30
C ALA A 22 11.68 2.20 0.19
N LEU A 23 10.65 1.53 -0.33
CA LEU A 23 9.30 2.08 -0.48
C LEU A 23 8.42 1.55 0.64
N VAL A 24 7.47 2.38 1.08
CA VAL A 24 6.43 1.93 2.02
C VAL A 24 5.58 0.86 1.33
N GLY A 25 5.55 -0.33 1.93
CA GLY A 25 4.76 -1.46 1.45
C GLY A 25 3.26 -1.23 1.63
N VAL A 26 2.45 -1.90 0.82
CA VAL A 26 1.00 -1.77 0.86
C VAL A 26 0.36 -3.14 0.94
N VAL A 27 -0.48 -3.34 1.94
CA VAL A 27 -1.34 -4.50 2.05
C VAL A 27 -2.78 -4.02 2.01
N VAL A 28 -3.61 -4.60 1.16
CA VAL A 28 -5.07 -4.37 1.17
C VAL A 28 -5.73 -5.65 1.66
N VAL A 29 -6.59 -5.54 2.65
CA VAL A 29 -7.37 -6.64 3.21
C VAL A 29 -8.83 -6.23 3.29
N GLY A 30 -9.73 -7.18 3.06
CA GLY A 30 -11.16 -6.93 3.13
C GLY A 30 -11.95 -8.19 2.82
N HIS A 31 -13.27 -8.12 2.98
CA HIS A 31 -14.13 -9.28 2.85
C HIS A 31 -14.22 -9.80 1.41
N GLY A 32 -14.22 -11.13 1.28
CA GLY A 32 -14.37 -11.80 -0.01
C GLY A 32 -13.31 -11.34 -1.01
N ARG A 33 -13.73 -10.92 -2.20
CA ARG A 33 -12.80 -10.50 -3.27
C ARG A 33 -12.44 -9.02 -3.24
N LEU A 34 -12.98 -8.21 -2.34
CA LEU A 34 -12.87 -6.75 -2.40
C LEU A 34 -11.41 -6.28 -2.50
N ALA A 35 -10.54 -6.76 -1.61
CA ALA A 35 -9.12 -6.40 -1.61
C ALA A 35 -8.42 -6.77 -2.92
N LEU A 36 -8.71 -7.96 -3.46
CA LEU A 36 -8.14 -8.44 -4.72
C LEU A 36 -8.57 -7.54 -5.88
N GLU A 37 -9.88 -7.28 -6.01
CA GLU A 37 -10.43 -6.46 -7.09
C GLU A 37 -9.94 -5.00 -7.01
N MET A 38 -9.74 -4.45 -5.80
CA MET A 38 -9.16 -3.12 -5.62
C MET A 38 -7.71 -3.05 -6.12
N VAL A 39 -6.89 -4.06 -5.80
CA VAL A 39 -5.50 -4.12 -6.26
C VAL A 39 -5.41 -4.37 -7.77
N GLU A 40 -6.27 -5.25 -8.31
CA GLU A 40 -6.37 -5.48 -9.76
C GLU A 40 -6.82 -4.23 -10.52
N THR A 41 -7.82 -3.51 -9.98
CA THR A 41 -8.28 -2.24 -10.54
C THR A 41 -7.16 -1.20 -10.50
N LEU A 42 -6.45 -1.08 -9.38
CA LEU A 42 -5.32 -0.16 -9.25
C LEU A 42 -4.25 -0.44 -10.31
N SER A 43 -3.84 -1.71 -10.46
CA SER A 43 -2.87 -2.15 -11.45
C SER A 43 -3.33 -1.86 -12.89
N SER A 44 -4.63 -2.02 -13.16
CA SER A 44 -5.21 -1.73 -14.48
C SER A 44 -5.16 -0.23 -14.83
N VAL A 45 -5.24 0.65 -13.82
CA VAL A 45 -5.22 2.11 -14.02
C VAL A 45 -3.80 2.65 -14.14
N VAL A 46 -2.87 2.17 -13.31
CA VAL A 46 -1.52 2.76 -13.17
C VAL A 46 -0.39 1.88 -13.74
N GLY A 47 -0.71 0.66 -14.18
CA GLY A 47 0.26 -0.35 -14.59
C GLY A 47 0.77 -1.21 -13.43
N PRO A 48 1.73 -2.12 -13.70
CA PRO A 48 2.28 -3.03 -12.69
C PRO A 48 2.90 -2.29 -11.51
N LEU A 49 2.55 -2.69 -10.29
CA LEU A 49 3.04 -2.10 -9.05
C LEU A 49 3.80 -3.12 -8.19
N ALA A 50 5.00 -2.76 -7.76
CA ALA A 50 5.76 -3.52 -6.77
C ALA A 50 5.36 -3.12 -5.35
N GLY A 51 5.52 -4.03 -4.38
CA GLY A 51 5.26 -3.74 -2.96
C GLY A 51 3.79 -3.38 -2.66
N VAL A 52 2.86 -4.01 -3.39
CA VAL A 52 1.42 -3.94 -3.14
C VAL A 52 0.89 -5.37 -3.16
N GLN A 53 0.17 -5.79 -2.12
CA GLN A 53 -0.42 -7.12 -2.03
C GLN A 53 -1.86 -7.06 -1.51
N ALA A 54 -2.73 -7.91 -2.05
CA ALA A 54 -4.06 -8.16 -1.51
C ALA A 54 -4.02 -9.40 -0.61
N VAL A 55 -4.68 -9.34 0.54
CA VAL A 55 -4.96 -10.49 1.41
C VAL A 55 -6.44 -10.78 1.34
N VAL A 56 -6.77 -11.99 0.91
CA VAL A 56 -8.13 -12.52 0.81
C VAL A 56 -8.30 -13.61 1.85
N TYR A 57 -9.42 -13.59 2.56
CA TYR A 57 -9.80 -14.59 3.55
C TYR A 57 -11.26 -14.99 3.37
N GLN A 58 -11.62 -16.17 3.85
CA GLN A 58 -13.02 -16.63 3.88
C GLN A 58 -13.73 -16.07 5.10
N MET A 59 -15.06 -15.94 5.04
CA MET A 59 -15.86 -15.36 6.12
C MET A 59 -15.76 -16.12 7.45
N ASP A 60 -15.45 -17.40 7.39
CA ASP A 60 -15.29 -18.34 8.50
C ASP A 60 -13.82 -18.63 8.83
N ALA A 61 -12.88 -17.91 8.22
CA ALA A 61 -11.46 -18.06 8.50
C ALA A 61 -11.14 -17.72 9.96
N ASP A 62 -10.23 -18.50 10.55
CA ASP A 62 -9.75 -18.25 11.91
C ASP A 62 -9.02 -16.90 11.96
N PRO A 63 -9.30 -16.02 12.95
CA PRO A 63 -8.53 -14.81 13.18
C PRO A 63 -7.01 -15.01 13.18
N GLU A 64 -6.51 -16.13 13.69
CA GLU A 64 -5.07 -16.45 13.68
C GLU A 64 -4.53 -16.69 12.26
N GLU A 65 -5.32 -17.33 11.38
CA GLU A 65 -4.96 -17.53 9.98
C GLU A 65 -4.92 -16.21 9.21
N ILE A 66 -5.87 -15.32 9.48
CA ILE A 66 -5.90 -13.97 8.90
C ILE A 66 -4.66 -13.19 9.35
N GLN A 67 -4.34 -13.21 10.65
CA GLN A 67 -3.14 -12.56 11.18
C GLN A 67 -1.86 -13.12 10.53
N LYS A 68 -1.74 -14.45 10.39
CA LYS A 68 -0.58 -15.08 9.75
C LYS A 68 -0.43 -14.66 8.29
N SER A 69 -1.54 -14.58 7.57
CA SER A 69 -1.57 -14.13 6.17
C SER A 69 -1.16 -12.66 6.05
N LEU A 70 -1.66 -11.80 6.94
CA LEU A 70 -1.27 -10.39 7.03
C LEU A 70 0.21 -10.22 7.37
N ARG A 71 0.74 -10.98 8.34
CA ARG A 71 2.17 -10.94 8.70
C ARG A 71 3.04 -11.26 7.49
N THR A 72 2.71 -12.35 6.81
CA THR A 72 3.40 -12.79 5.58
C THR A 72 3.32 -11.72 4.49
N ALA A 73 2.15 -11.13 4.28
CA ALA A 73 1.97 -10.09 3.26
C ALA A 73 2.80 -8.84 3.57
N VAL A 74 2.79 -8.39 4.83
CA VAL A 74 3.62 -7.26 5.28
C VAL A 74 5.11 -7.58 5.10
N ASP A 75 5.55 -8.79 5.46
CA ASP A 75 6.96 -9.20 5.32
C ASP A 75 7.40 -9.23 3.84
N ASN A 76 6.49 -9.50 2.92
CA ASN A 76 6.77 -9.49 1.48
C ASN A 76 6.86 -8.07 0.88
N VAL A 77 6.13 -7.10 1.44
CA VAL A 77 6.05 -5.74 0.87
C VAL A 77 6.94 -4.72 1.58
N ASP A 78 7.30 -4.97 2.84
CA ASP A 78 8.19 -4.09 3.59
C ASP A 78 9.64 -4.29 3.13
N THR A 79 10.20 -3.26 2.51
CA THR A 79 11.58 -3.22 2.02
C THR A 79 12.51 -2.39 2.92
N GLY A 80 12.06 -2.07 4.14
CA GLY A 80 12.81 -1.27 5.12
C GLY A 80 12.24 0.13 5.36
N ALA A 81 11.09 0.47 4.77
CA ALA A 81 10.38 1.73 4.98
C ALA A 81 9.03 1.54 5.73
N GLY A 82 8.74 0.31 6.17
CA GLY A 82 7.48 -0.03 6.82
C GLY A 82 6.37 -0.36 5.82
N ALA A 83 5.14 -0.47 6.33
CA ALA A 83 3.98 -0.82 5.51
C ALA A 83 2.70 -0.15 6.01
N ILE A 84 1.73 0.02 5.10
CA ILE A 84 0.37 0.43 5.42
C ILE A 84 -0.59 -0.70 5.06
N ILE A 85 -1.38 -1.14 6.05
CA ILE A 85 -2.47 -2.10 5.87
C ILE A 85 -3.78 -1.31 5.69
N PHE A 86 -4.44 -1.50 4.57
CA PHE A 86 -5.74 -0.93 4.25
C PHE A 86 -6.84 -1.95 4.53
N THR A 87 -7.87 -1.54 5.27
CA THR A 87 -9.05 -2.37 5.56
C THR A 87 -10.30 -1.71 4.99
N ASP A 88 -11.29 -2.51 4.61
CA ASP A 88 -12.58 -2.05 4.10
C ASP A 88 -13.43 -1.40 5.19
N MET A 89 -13.52 -2.02 6.37
CA MET A 89 -14.32 -1.53 7.48
C MET A 89 -13.53 -1.55 8.80
N LEU A 90 -13.92 -0.68 9.73
CA LEU A 90 -13.41 -0.70 11.10
C LEU A 90 -14.25 -1.66 11.95
N GLY A 91 -13.58 -2.45 12.80
CA GLY A 91 -14.24 -3.29 13.80
C GLY A 91 -14.61 -4.69 13.33
N ASP A 92 -14.25 -5.07 12.11
CA ASP A 92 -14.30 -6.46 11.66
C ASP A 92 -13.06 -7.27 12.10
N THR A 93 -13.13 -8.58 11.90
CA THR A 93 -12.06 -9.52 12.29
C THR A 93 -10.72 -9.19 11.60
N ALA A 94 -10.74 -8.80 10.33
CA ALA A 94 -9.52 -8.52 9.58
C ALA A 94 -8.88 -7.19 10.00
N CYS A 95 -9.67 -6.17 10.32
CA CYS A 95 -9.22 -4.91 10.86
C CYS A 95 -8.61 -5.11 12.24
N ASN A 96 -9.23 -5.92 13.11
CA ASN A 96 -8.68 -6.25 14.42
C ASN A 96 -7.37 -7.04 14.29
N ALA A 97 -7.32 -8.04 13.40
CA ALA A 97 -6.10 -8.76 13.07
C ALA A 97 -4.99 -7.82 12.55
N SER A 98 -5.33 -6.85 11.70
CA SER A 98 -4.39 -5.86 11.17
C SER A 98 -3.82 -4.97 12.28
N MET A 99 -4.67 -4.50 13.20
CA MET A 99 -4.21 -3.71 14.36
C MET A 99 -3.30 -4.52 15.27
N HIS A 100 -3.57 -5.81 15.47
CA HIS A 100 -2.68 -6.69 16.24
C HIS A 100 -1.31 -6.86 15.55
N VAL A 101 -1.29 -7.09 14.24
CA VAL A 101 -0.04 -7.17 13.45
C VAL A 101 0.74 -5.87 13.52
N ALA A 102 0.07 -4.72 13.46
CA ALA A 102 0.70 -3.41 13.56
C ALA A 102 1.28 -3.14 14.96
N ALA A 103 0.61 -3.57 16.03
CA ALA A 103 1.11 -3.39 17.40
C ALA A 103 2.44 -4.12 17.67
N ASP A 104 2.70 -5.22 16.96
CA ASP A 104 3.92 -6.03 17.12
C ASP A 104 5.10 -5.53 16.26
N ARG A 105 4.89 -4.54 15.39
CA ARG A 105 5.89 -4.12 14.38
C ARG A 105 6.09 -2.62 14.40
N GLN A 106 7.34 -2.19 14.38
CA GLN A 106 7.65 -0.78 14.18
C GLN A 106 7.31 -0.39 12.74
N HIS A 107 6.70 0.79 12.55
CA HIS A 107 6.41 1.36 11.24
C HIS A 107 5.38 0.60 10.38
N VAL A 108 4.45 -0.12 11.01
CA VAL A 108 3.26 -0.65 10.33
C VAL A 108 2.03 0.12 10.78
N GLU A 109 1.34 0.71 9.81
CA GLU A 109 0.13 1.52 10.07
C GLU A 109 -1.11 0.83 9.51
N VAL A 110 -2.28 1.12 10.09
CA VAL A 110 -3.58 0.58 9.64
C VAL A 110 -4.52 1.72 9.28
N LEU A 111 -5.07 1.70 8.07
CA LEU A 111 -6.09 2.63 7.60
C LEU A 111 -7.37 1.87 7.23
N ALA A 112 -8.43 2.09 7.99
CA ALA A 112 -9.76 1.55 7.70
C ALA A 112 -10.57 2.49 6.79
N GLY A 113 -11.47 1.90 5.99
CA GLY A 113 -12.32 2.66 5.05
C GLY A 113 -11.61 2.95 3.73
N VAL A 114 -10.82 2.01 3.21
CA VAL A 114 -10.08 2.19 1.96
C VAL A 114 -11.01 2.54 0.80
N ASN A 115 -10.55 3.46 -0.05
CA ASN A 115 -11.21 3.81 -1.30
C ASN A 115 -10.19 3.94 -2.44
N MET A 116 -10.67 3.91 -3.69
CA MET A 116 -9.79 3.97 -4.87
C MET A 116 -8.96 5.26 -4.95
N PRO A 117 -9.47 6.47 -4.65
CA PRO A 117 -8.65 7.67 -4.59
C PRO A 117 -7.42 7.56 -3.68
N MET A 118 -7.56 6.95 -2.50
CA MET A 118 -6.43 6.69 -1.59
C MET A 118 -5.37 5.83 -2.27
N LEU A 119 -5.77 4.69 -2.84
CA LEU A 119 -4.85 3.74 -3.48
C LEU A 119 -4.14 4.35 -4.70
N ILE A 120 -4.87 5.07 -5.55
CA ILE A 120 -4.30 5.76 -6.72
C ILE A 120 -3.28 6.80 -6.27
N LYS A 121 -3.63 7.68 -5.32
CA LYS A 121 -2.70 8.72 -4.86
C LYS A 121 -1.48 8.14 -4.16
N LEU A 122 -1.65 7.05 -3.43
CA LEU A 122 -0.57 6.39 -2.72
C LEU A 122 0.57 5.95 -3.65
N THR A 123 0.27 5.50 -4.88
CA THR A 123 1.29 5.07 -5.85
C THR A 123 2.37 6.12 -6.11
N THR A 124 1.98 7.40 -6.11
CA THR A 124 2.90 8.53 -6.30
C THR A 124 3.44 9.05 -4.97
N ALA A 125 2.58 9.17 -3.95
CA ALA A 125 2.97 9.72 -2.65
C ALA A 125 4.07 8.90 -1.95
N ARG A 126 4.05 7.56 -2.10
CA ARG A 126 5.07 6.68 -1.50
C ARG A 126 6.46 6.78 -2.14
N MET A 127 6.59 7.44 -3.29
CA MET A 127 7.90 7.75 -3.90
C MET A 127 8.54 8.97 -3.23
N GLU A 128 7.72 9.91 -2.75
CA GLU A 128 8.16 11.17 -2.14
C GLU A 128 8.25 11.07 -0.61
N MET A 129 7.36 10.28 0.02
CA MET A 129 7.23 10.15 1.46
C MET A 129 7.51 8.72 1.91
N ARG A 130 8.59 8.54 2.68
CA ARG A 130 9.11 7.21 3.09
C ARG A 130 8.82 6.82 4.53
N SER A 131 8.10 7.68 5.26
CA SER A 131 7.65 7.41 6.62
C SER A 131 6.24 6.84 6.55
N ALA A 132 6.04 5.58 6.96
CA ALA A 132 4.72 4.96 6.97
C ALA A 132 3.68 5.77 7.78
N PRO A 133 3.99 6.32 8.98
CA PRO A 133 3.07 7.20 9.71
C PRO A 133 2.69 8.48 8.96
N ASP A 134 3.66 9.16 8.37
CA ASP A 134 3.40 10.42 7.64
C ASP A 134 2.56 10.14 6.39
N LEU A 135 2.91 9.07 5.66
CA LEU A 135 2.18 8.66 4.45
C LEU A 135 0.76 8.23 4.80
N ALA A 136 0.56 7.49 5.89
CA ALA A 136 -0.76 7.11 6.36
C ALA A 136 -1.60 8.34 6.73
N GLY A 137 -1.01 9.31 7.43
CA GLY A 137 -1.67 10.59 7.76
C GLY A 137 -2.06 11.40 6.53
N PHE A 138 -1.19 11.49 5.53
CA PHE A 138 -1.45 12.17 4.26
C PHE A 138 -2.56 11.47 3.46
N ILE A 139 -2.45 10.16 3.27
CA ILE A 139 -3.39 9.37 2.48
C ILE A 139 -4.77 9.32 3.14
N ARG A 140 -4.85 9.26 4.47
CA ARG A 140 -6.11 9.39 5.20
C ARG A 140 -6.85 10.68 4.83
N ARG A 141 -6.17 11.83 4.91
CA ARG A 141 -6.78 13.13 4.57
C ARG A 141 -7.20 13.17 3.12
N TYR A 142 -6.32 12.75 2.21
CA TYR A 142 -6.62 12.68 0.78
C TYR A 142 -7.87 11.83 0.51
N GLY A 143 -8.00 10.68 1.16
CA GLY A 143 -9.18 9.81 1.05
C GLY A 143 -10.46 10.47 1.52
N GLN A 144 -10.41 11.23 2.62
CA GLN A 144 -11.55 11.98 3.15
C GLN A 144 -11.98 13.11 2.22
N ASP A 145 -11.02 13.85 1.66
CA ASP A 145 -11.28 14.96 0.72
C ASP A 145 -11.87 14.49 -0.61
N HIS A 146 -11.74 13.20 -0.94
CA HIS A 146 -12.26 12.60 -2.18
C HIS A 146 -13.58 11.84 -1.99
N ILE A 147 -14.28 12.11 -0.89
CA ILE A 147 -15.66 11.67 -0.66
C ILE A 147 -16.55 12.92 -0.81
N PHE A 148 -17.19 13.06 -1.96
CA PHE A 148 -18.07 14.19 -2.25
C PHE A 148 -19.38 13.72 -2.89
N TRP A 149 -20.41 14.58 -2.88
CA TRP A 149 -21.74 14.28 -3.40
C TRP A 149 -22.00 15.10 -4.68
N PRO A 150 -21.65 14.60 -5.87
CA PRO A 150 -21.66 15.41 -7.10
C PRO A 150 -23.05 15.92 -7.51
N THR A 151 -24.11 15.19 -7.14
CA THR A 151 -25.50 15.56 -7.49
C THR A 151 -26.17 16.45 -6.44
N GLY A 152 -25.63 16.53 -5.22
CA GLY A 152 -26.12 17.42 -4.16
C GLY A 152 -25.32 18.71 -4.03
N ASP A 153 -24.05 18.70 -4.41
CA ASP A 153 -23.20 19.87 -4.40
C ASP A 153 -23.16 20.56 -5.78
N ARG A 154 -24.04 21.54 -5.95
CA ARG A 154 -24.13 22.34 -7.17
C ARG A 154 -22.86 23.16 -7.43
N SER A 155 -21.99 23.38 -6.44
CA SER A 155 -20.75 24.13 -6.62
C SER A 155 -19.69 23.32 -7.40
N LEU A 156 -19.72 21.99 -7.31
CA LEU A 156 -18.82 21.11 -8.07
C LEU A 156 -19.23 20.97 -9.54
N GLN A 157 -20.51 21.14 -9.87
CA GLN A 157 -21.00 21.07 -11.25
C GLN A 157 -20.65 22.31 -12.08
N ALA A 158 -20.42 23.45 -11.45
CA ALA A 158 -20.08 24.71 -12.14
C ALA A 158 -18.68 24.69 -12.80
N GLY A 159 -17.80 23.76 -12.40
CA GLY A 159 -16.47 23.58 -12.97
C GLY A 159 -16.34 22.44 -13.99
N ALA A 160 -17.40 21.64 -14.19
CA ALA A 160 -17.40 20.45 -15.06
C ALA A 160 -18.14 20.69 -16.39
N GLY A 161 -18.27 21.96 -16.82
CA GLY A 161 -18.79 22.31 -18.13
C GLY A 161 -17.72 22.10 -19.21
N CYS A 162 -17.80 20.98 -19.90
CA CYS A 162 -17.27 20.81 -21.25
C CYS A 162 -18.48 20.66 -22.19
#